data_AF-A0A673CF38-F1
#
_entry.id   AF-A0A673CF38-F1
#
_cell.length_a   1.000
_cell.length_b   1.000
_cell.length_c   1.000
_cell.angle_alpha   90.00
_cell.angle_beta   90.00
_cell.angle_gamma   90.00
#
_symmetry.space_group_name_H-M   'P 1'
#
loop_
_entity.id
_entity.type
_entity.pdbx_description
1 polymer ?
#
loop_
_entity_poly.entity_id
_entity_poly.type
_entity_poly.pdbx_seq_one_letter_code
_entity_poly.pdbx_strand_id
1 'polypeptide(L)'
;MGLWGPVLHFHANTEALSLLSNVAKNHRAVLTKHEIVLDYLFAAEGGMCAALNLTGSQCCVLAPDPYDNITKQVSTWKRPADGVTAGQIEIFTSIHE
;
A
#
# COMPACT_ATOMS: atom_id res chain seq x y z
N MET A 1 -14.80 -24.03 20.03
CA MET A 1 -13.55 -23.31 19.72
C MET A 1 -13.94 -21.91 19.27
N GLY A 2 -13.63 -20.90 20.08
CA GLY A 2 -14.30 -19.60 20.04
C GLY A 2 -13.78 -18.63 18.97
N LEU A 3 -14.56 -17.57 18.76
CA LEU A 3 -14.39 -16.47 17.80
C LEU A 3 -13.08 -15.64 17.90
N TRP A 4 -12.18 -16.01 18.80
CA TRP A 4 -10.89 -15.34 19.00
C TRP A 4 -9.90 -15.59 17.87
N GLY A 5 -9.95 -16.76 17.22
CA GLY A 5 -9.05 -17.10 16.09
C GLY A 5 -9.17 -16.13 14.91
N PRO A 6 -10.39 -15.92 14.36
CA PRO A 6 -10.63 -14.96 13.28
C PRO A 6 -10.27 -13.51 13.64
N VAL A 7 -10.56 -13.07 14.87
CA VAL A 7 -10.24 -11.71 15.34
C VAL A 7 -8.74 -11.48 15.41
N LEU A 8 -7.98 -12.43 15.96
CA LEU A 8 -6.51 -12.36 16.00
C LEU A 8 -5.91 -12.36 14.60
N HIS A 9 -6.43 -13.21 13.70
CA HIS A 9 -5.96 -13.28 12.32
C HIS A 9 -6.21 -11.96 11.57
N PHE A 10 -7.40 -11.36 11.74
CA PHE A 10 -7.73 -10.07 11.16
C PHE A 10 -6.84 -8.95 11.69
N HIS A 11 -6.64 -8.88 13.02
CA HIS A 11 -5.75 -7.90 13.63
C HIS A 11 -4.31 -8.02 13.08
N ALA A 12 -3.74 -9.23 13.09
CA ALA A 12 -2.40 -9.47 12.55
C ALA A 12 -2.27 -9.04 11.08
N ASN A 13 -3.28 -9.31 10.25
CA ASN A 13 -3.28 -8.91 8.85
C ASN A 13 -3.35 -7.38 8.68
N THR A 14 -4.14 -6.68 9.49
CA THR A 14 -4.20 -5.21 9.44
C THR A 14 -2.88 -4.56 9.87
N GLU A 15 -2.17 -5.15 10.84
CA GLU A 15 -0.83 -4.69 11.22
C GLU A 15 0.19 -4.94 10.09
N ALA A 16 0.19 -6.13 9.52
CA ALA A 16 1.08 -6.48 8.39
C ALA A 16 0.88 -5.53 7.20
N LEU A 17 -0.38 -5.23 6.83
CA LEU A 17 -0.68 -4.29 5.76
C LEU A 17 -0.18 -2.86 6.05
N SER A 18 -0.26 -2.41 7.31
CA SER A 18 0.25 -1.09 7.68
C SER A 18 1.78 -0.99 7.53
N LEU A 19 2.51 -2.05 7.88
CA LEU A 19 3.96 -2.12 7.70
C LEU A 19 4.34 -2.15 6.22
N LEU A 20 3.67 -2.99 5.43
CA LEU A 20 3.91 -3.09 3.98
C LEU A 20 3.61 -1.78 3.26
N SER A 21 2.54 -1.08 3.64
CA SER A 21 2.19 0.22 3.07
C SER A 21 3.27 1.27 3.34
N ASN A 22 3.79 1.33 4.57
CA ASN A 22 4.90 2.22 4.93
C ASN A 22 6.18 1.90 4.15
N VAL A 23 6.53 0.62 4.03
CA VAL A 23 7.71 0.19 3.27
C VAL A 23 7.55 0.56 1.79
N ALA A 24 6.38 0.32 1.19
CA ALA A 24 6.11 0.68 -0.20
C ALA A 24 6.24 2.20 -0.44
N LYS A 25 5.73 3.03 0.47
CA LYS A 25 5.90 4.50 0.43
C LYS A 25 7.38 4.91 0.44
N ASN A 26 8.18 4.31 1.33
CA ASN A 26 9.60 4.62 1.43
C ASN A 26 10.36 4.16 0.18
N HIS A 27 10.06 2.97 -0.34
CA HIS A 27 10.64 2.48 -1.59
C HIS A 27 10.31 3.40 -2.77
N ARG A 28 9.05 3.86 -2.88
CA ARG A 28 8.64 4.84 -3.89
C ARG A 28 9.48 6.11 -3.82
N ALA A 29 9.68 6.68 -2.64
CA ALA A 29 10.50 7.89 -2.46
C ALA A 29 11.95 7.69 -2.91
N VAL A 30 12.51 6.49 -2.71
CA VAL A 30 13.85 6.15 -3.19
C VAL A 30 13.87 6.03 -4.71
N LEU A 31 12.88 5.37 -5.31
CA LEU A 31 12.78 5.23 -6.77
C LEU A 31 12.66 6.59 -7.46
N THR A 32 11.84 7.50 -6.93
CA THR A 32 11.72 8.87 -7.47
C THR A 32 13.04 9.63 -7.44
N LYS A 33 13.86 9.46 -6.39
CA LYS A 33 15.20 10.07 -6.35
C LYS A 33 16.11 9.50 -7.42
N HIS A 34 16.07 8.19 -7.64
CA HIS A 34 16.88 7.55 -8.69
C HIS A 34 16.45 7.99 -10.09
N GLU A 35 15.14 8.12 -10.33
CA GLU A 35 14.60 8.64 -11.59
C GLU A 35 15.15 10.04 -11.89
N ILE A 36 15.10 10.96 -10.92
CA ILE A 36 15.66 12.31 -11.07
C ILE A 36 17.16 12.29 -11.35
N VAL A 37 17.91 11.43 -10.64
CA VAL A 37 19.37 11.31 -10.84
C VAL A 37 19.67 10.76 -12.24
N LEU A 38 18.94 9.75 -12.70
CA LEU A 38 19.13 9.17 -14.03
C LEU A 38 18.77 10.16 -15.13
N ASP A 39 17.69 10.92 -14.97
CA ASP A 39 17.34 12.00 -15.90
C ASP A 39 18.42 13.08 -15.96
N TYR A 40 19.01 13.44 -14.83
CA TYR A 40 20.13 14.37 -14.79
C TYR A 40 21.38 13.81 -15.49
N LEU A 41 21.71 12.54 -15.26
CA LEU A 41 22.86 11.89 -15.90
C LEU A 41 22.70 11.79 -17.42
N PHE A 42 21.47 11.56 -17.90
CA PHE A 42 21.16 11.49 -19.32
C PHE A 42 20.65 12.83 -19.90
N ALA A 43 20.88 13.94 -19.20
CA ALA A 43 20.34 15.23 -19.63
C ALA A 43 20.84 15.66 -21.02
N ALA A 44 22.05 15.24 -21.41
CA ALA A 44 22.62 15.52 -22.72
C ALA A 44 21.92 14.73 -23.85
N GLU A 45 21.44 13.54 -23.55
CA GLU A 45 20.70 12.65 -24.45
C GLU A 45 19.18 12.91 -24.45
N GLY A 46 18.71 13.93 -23.72
CA GLY A 46 17.29 14.28 -23.61
C GLY A 46 16.56 13.62 -22.44
N GLY A 47 17.30 13.18 -21.41
CA GLY A 47 16.78 12.50 -20.22
C GLY A 47 16.80 10.97 -20.37
N MET A 48 16.49 10.26 -19.28
CA MET A 48 16.56 8.79 -19.22
C MET A 48 15.67 8.14 -20.28
N CYS A 49 14.50 8.71 -20.54
CA CYS A 49 13.58 8.14 -21.52
C CYS A 49 14.09 8.19 -22.95
N ALA A 50 14.67 9.32 -23.37
CA ALA A 50 15.23 9.46 -24.70
C ALA A 50 16.49 8.59 -24.85
N ALA A 51 17.36 8.59 -23.84
CA ALA A 51 18.59 7.79 -23.82
C ALA A 51 18.32 6.27 -23.92
N LEU A 52 17.24 5.79 -23.27
CA LEU A 52 16.88 4.38 -23.25
C LEU A 52 15.81 4.00 -24.29
N ASN A 53 15.43 4.92 -25.18
CA ASN A 53 14.38 4.72 -26.18
C ASN A 53 13.05 4.21 -25.57
N LEU A 54 12.69 4.73 -24.38
CA LEU A 54 11.45 4.40 -23.68
C LEU A 54 10.32 5.26 -24.22
N THR A 55 9.15 4.66 -24.45
CA THR A 55 7.98 5.37 -25.01
C THR A 55 6.75 5.21 -24.12
N GLY A 56 5.88 6.22 -24.15
CA GLY A 56 4.56 6.18 -23.53
C GLY A 56 4.60 5.76 -22.05
N SER A 57 3.93 4.65 -21.75
CA SER A 57 3.78 4.09 -20.39
C SER A 57 5.04 3.44 -19.80
N GLN A 58 6.17 3.44 -20.51
CA GLN A 58 7.46 2.96 -19.98
C GLN A 58 8.37 4.12 -19.56
N CYS A 59 8.04 5.35 -19.94
CA CYS A 59 8.81 6.56 -19.65
C CYS A 59 8.12 7.37 -18.54
N CYS A 60 8.90 7.91 -17.61
CA CYS A 60 8.43 8.80 -16.54
C CYS A 60 7.19 8.27 -15.80
N VAL A 61 7.15 6.97 -15.52
CA VAL A 61 6.02 6.37 -14.81
C VAL A 61 6.12 6.78 -13.36
N LEU A 62 5.39 7.84 -12.99
CA LEU A 62 5.13 8.16 -11.60
C LEU A 62 4.51 6.92 -10.95
N ALA A 63 5.31 6.20 -10.17
CA ALA A 63 4.83 5.03 -9.44
C ALA A 63 3.55 5.44 -8.67
N PRO A 64 2.43 4.72 -8.80
CA PRO A 64 1.20 5.10 -8.13
C PRO A 64 1.39 5.10 -6.62
N ASP A 65 0.73 6.03 -5.92
CA ASP A 65 0.80 6.13 -4.46
C ASP A 65 -0.54 5.78 -3.80
N PRO A 66 -0.79 4.50 -3.51
CA PRO A 66 -2.00 4.09 -2.81
C PRO A 66 -1.88 4.24 -1.28
N TYR A 67 -0.78 4.81 -0.75
CA TYR A 67 -0.50 4.80 0.69
C TYR A 67 -1.65 5.38 1.52
N ASP A 68 -2.16 6.56 1.15
CA ASP A 68 -3.25 7.21 1.90
C ASP A 68 -4.55 6.40 1.81
N ASN A 69 -4.86 5.82 0.65
CA ASN A 69 -6.05 4.99 0.45
C ASN A 69 -5.98 3.71 1.30
N ILE A 70 -4.82 3.03 1.29
CA ILE A 70 -4.60 1.83 2.10
C ILE A 70 -4.63 2.17 3.59
N THR A 71 -3.95 3.21 4.02
CA THR A 71 -3.91 3.62 5.43
C THR A 71 -5.30 3.97 5.94
N LYS A 72 -6.10 4.68 5.13
CA LYS A 72 -7.51 4.97 5.44
C LYS A 72 -8.35 3.70 5.57
N GLN A 73 -8.21 2.74 4.65
CA GLN A 73 -8.92 1.46 4.74
C GLN A 73 -8.50 0.65 5.98
N VAL A 74 -7.19 0.51 6.22
CA VAL A 74 -6.65 -0.19 7.40
C VAL A 74 -7.16 0.45 8.70
N SER A 75 -7.19 1.79 8.80
CA SER A 75 -7.74 2.47 9.97
C SER A 75 -9.24 2.22 10.18
N THR A 76 -9.98 2.00 9.09
CA THR A 76 -11.41 1.67 9.13
C THR A 76 -11.63 0.23 9.57
N TRP A 77 -10.74 -0.68 9.18
CA TRP A 77 -10.76 -2.09 9.60
C TRP A 77 -10.26 -2.30 11.02
N LYS A 78 -9.30 -1.50 11.50
CA LYS A 78 -8.85 -1.60 12.90
C LYS A 78 -9.93 -1.18 13.89
N ARG A 79 -10.78 -0.20 13.54
CA ARG A 79 -11.87 0.36 14.39
C ARG A 79 -12.94 -0.65 14.86
N PRO A 80 -13.25 -1.70 14.08
CA PRO A 80 -14.02 -2.84 14.57
C PRO A 80 -13.24 -3.75 15.51
N ALA A 81 -11.93 -3.90 15.34
CA ALA A 81 -11.10 -4.90 16.03
C ALA A 81 -10.67 -4.50 17.45
N ASP A 82 -10.53 -3.20 17.71
CA ASP A 82 -10.27 -2.59 19.03
C ASP A 82 -11.55 -2.43 19.89
N GLY A 83 -12.73 -2.58 19.28
CA GLY A 83 -14.04 -2.44 19.91
C GLY A 83 -14.91 -3.71 19.97
N VAL A 84 -14.39 -4.90 19.65
CA VAL A 84 -15.17 -6.16 19.75
C VAL A 84 -15.44 -6.52 21.21
N THR A 85 -16.42 -5.83 21.81
CA THR A 85 -17.23 -6.42 22.87
C THR A 85 -18.09 -7.51 22.24
N ALA A 86 -18.35 -8.58 22.97
CA ALA A 86 -18.90 -9.85 22.49
C ALA A 86 -20.23 -9.79 21.68
N GLY A 87 -20.82 -8.61 21.46
CA GLY A 87 -22.09 -8.40 20.76
C GLY A 87 -22.02 -8.03 19.27
N GLN A 88 -20.85 -7.79 18.66
CA GLN A 88 -20.77 -7.37 17.22
C GLN A 88 -20.36 -8.48 16.24
N ILE A 89 -20.22 -9.71 16.74
CA ILE A 89 -19.88 -10.88 15.91
C ILE A 89 -21.02 -11.28 14.97
N GLU A 90 -22.27 -10.91 15.28
CA GLU A 90 -23.45 -11.28 14.48
C GLU A 90 -23.45 -10.65 13.07
N ILE A 91 -22.68 -9.58 12.83
CA ILE A 91 -22.66 -8.91 11.52
C ILE A 91 -21.77 -9.65 10.51
N PHE A 92 -20.69 -10.30 10.95
CA PHE A 92 -19.77 -10.98 10.03
C PHE A 92 -20.24 -12.38 9.62
N THR A 93 -21.11 -13.03 10.40
CA THR A 93 -21.73 -14.30 10.01
C THR A 93 -22.86 -14.13 8.99
N SER A 94 -23.46 -12.93 8.86
CA SER A 94 -24.52 -12.66 7.87
C SER A 94 -24.00 -12.47 6.44
N ILE A 95 -22.68 -12.35 6.23
CA ILE A 95 -22.09 -12.25 4.87
C ILE A 95 -21.81 -13.66 4.31
N HIS A 96 -22.05 -14.71 5.10
CA HIS A 96 -21.84 -16.10 4.72
C HIS A 96 -23.13 -16.94 4.84
N GLU A 97 -24.28 -16.36 4.49
CA GLU A 97 -25.51 -17.08 4.10
C GLU A 97 -25.91 -16.72 2.66
#